data_AF-A0A494ZXL3-F1
#
_entry.id   AF-A0A494ZXL3-F1
#
_cell.length_a   1.000
_cell.length_b   1.000
_cell.length_c   1.000
_cell.angle_alpha   90.00
_cell.angle_beta   90.00
_cell.angle_gamma   90.00
#
_symmetry.space_group_name_H-M   'P 1'
#
loop_
_entity.id
_entity.type
_entity.pdbx_description
1 polymer ?
#
loop_
_entity_poly.entity_id
_entity_poly.type
_entity_poly.pdbx_seq_one_letter_code
_entity_poly.pdbx_strand_id
1 'polypeptide(L)'
;MKQKLQFESAWDRTIADKDRKEIIEVFRNTEIKPKRISFTPLKQAINHKRELLITVLIHNSTQEDFTFNQTNLSYSKNNQVMASSTFYLPSLTIEKGTSMPWTFIFPSYQKGNNETYKDGKLFFNN
;
A
#
# COMPACT_ATOMS: atom_id res chain seq x y z
N MET A 1 -10.19 -2.54 18.76
CA MET A 1 -8.87 -3.22 18.72
C MET A 1 -7.80 -2.17 18.51
N LYS A 2 -6.71 -2.21 19.28
CA LYS A 2 -5.59 -1.26 19.12
C LYS A 2 -4.75 -1.69 17.91
N GLN A 3 -4.47 -0.77 16.99
CA GLN A 3 -3.61 -1.04 15.84
C GLN A 3 -2.13 -0.87 16.22
N LYS A 4 -1.26 -1.75 15.73
CA LYS A 4 0.20 -1.62 15.82
C LYS A 4 0.80 -1.33 14.44
N LEU A 5 1.84 -0.51 14.39
CA LEU A 5 2.67 -0.36 13.20
C LEU A 5 3.78 -1.42 13.25
N GLN A 6 3.94 -2.17 12.16
CA GLN A 6 4.98 -3.19 12.02
C GLN A 6 5.62 -3.04 10.65
N PHE A 7 6.95 -3.13 10.59
CA PHE A 7 7.69 -3.18 9.34
C PHE A 7 8.00 -4.64 9.01
N GLU A 8 7.96 -5.00 7.73
CA GLU A 8 8.52 -6.28 7.29
C GLU A 8 10.05 -6.29 7.56
N SER A 9 10.63 -7.45 7.83
CA SER A 9 12.02 -7.56 8.30
C SER A 9 13.06 -6.94 7.36
N ALA A 10 12.91 -7.10 6.04
CA ALA A 10 13.80 -6.45 5.08
C ALA A 10 13.57 -4.93 5.02
N TRP A 11 12.32 -4.48 5.12
CA TRP A 11 12.00 -3.06 5.26
C TRP A 11 12.64 -2.44 6.50
N ASP A 12 12.54 -3.12 7.64
CA ASP A 12 13.04 -2.62 8.91
C ASP A 12 14.57 -2.41 8.90
N ARG A 13 15.29 -3.22 8.11
CA ARG A 13 16.75 -3.09 7.95
C ARG A 13 17.19 -2.05 6.93
N THR A 14 16.37 -1.79 5.91
CA THR A 14 16.81 -1.03 4.72
C THR A 14 16.15 0.34 4.57
N ILE A 15 15.05 0.60 5.27
CA ILE A 15 14.35 1.88 5.18
C ILE A 15 15.18 3.02 5.76
N ALA A 16 15.26 4.14 5.04
CA ALA A 16 15.92 5.34 5.52
C ALA A 16 15.18 5.95 6.72
N ASP A 17 15.91 6.53 7.68
CA ASP A 17 15.33 7.11 8.90
C ASP A 17 14.26 8.17 8.63
N LYS A 18 14.44 8.97 7.58
CA LYS A 18 13.46 9.99 7.18
C LYS A 18 12.13 9.34 6.78
N ASP A 19 12.19 8.29 5.98
CA ASP A 19 11.03 7.57 5.48
C ASP A 19 10.32 6.82 6.61
N ARG A 20 11.09 6.25 7.54
CA ARG A 20 10.56 5.64 8.77
C ARG A 20 9.78 6.65 9.60
N LYS A 21 10.35 7.84 9.84
CA LYS A 21 9.69 8.92 10.61
C LYS A 21 8.38 9.35 9.95
N GLU A 22 8.39 9.55 8.63
CA GLU A 22 7.20 9.90 7.84
C GLU A 22 6.10 8.83 7.98
N ILE A 23 6.44 7.54 7.86
CA ILE A 23 5.48 6.44 8.02
C ILE A 23 4.89 6.40 9.44
N ILE A 24 5.72 6.61 10.47
CA ILE A 24 5.26 6.64 11.86
C ILE A 24 4.28 7.80 12.08
N GLU A 25 4.57 8.96 11.51
CA GLU A 25 3.71 10.14 11.60
C GLU A 25 2.38 9.92 10.87
N VAL A 26 2.42 9.41 9.63
CA VAL A 26 1.21 9.05 8.88
C VAL A 26 0.38 8.04 9.66
N PHE A 27 0.98 6.98 10.21
CA PHE A 27 0.27 6.00 11.02
C PHE A 27 -0.43 6.62 12.24
N ARG A 28 0.24 7.55 12.95
CA ARG A 28 -0.33 8.23 14.13
C ARG A 28 -1.51 9.13 13.79
N ASN A 29 -1.47 9.77 12.62
CA ASN A 29 -2.45 10.76 12.19
C ASN A 29 -3.58 10.16 11.33
N THR A 30 -3.48 8.88 10.95
CA THR A 30 -4.48 8.21 10.11
C THR A 30 -5.60 7.65 10.96
N GLU A 31 -6.83 8.03 10.63
CA GLU A 31 -8.03 7.33 11.12
C GLU A 31 -8.22 6.02 10.35
N ILE A 32 -8.05 4.89 11.06
CA ILE A 32 -8.15 3.56 10.46
C ILE A 32 -9.60 3.09 10.50
N LYS A 33 -10.16 2.82 9.32
CA LYS A 33 -11.53 2.29 9.19
C LYS A 33 -11.62 0.91 9.83
N PRO A 34 -12.59 0.65 10.73
CA PRO A 34 -12.68 -0.61 11.45
C PRO A 34 -13.18 -1.76 10.59
N LYS A 35 -12.84 -2.99 10.98
CA LYS A 35 -13.36 -4.27 10.43
C LYS A 35 -13.10 -4.46 8.93
N ARG A 36 -12.02 -3.91 8.39
CA ARG A 36 -11.64 -4.07 6.98
C ARG A 36 -10.14 -3.96 6.74
N ILE A 37 -9.72 -4.44 5.57
CA ILE A 37 -8.44 -4.03 4.98
C ILE A 37 -8.63 -2.65 4.32
N SER A 38 -7.69 -1.75 4.56
CA SER A 38 -7.65 -0.43 3.93
C SER A 38 -6.21 0.02 3.69
N PHE A 39 -6.04 1.05 2.86
CA PHE A 39 -4.73 1.53 2.42
C PHE A 39 -4.63 3.03 2.60
N THR A 40 -3.51 3.49 3.17
CA THR A 40 -3.15 4.91 3.21
C THR A 40 -1.98 5.14 2.27
N PRO A 41 -2.12 5.99 1.22
CA PRO A 41 -1.03 6.32 0.31
C PRO A 41 0.15 6.95 1.05
N LEU A 42 1.36 6.50 0.72
CA LEU A 42 2.61 7.08 1.24
C LEU A 42 3.42 7.72 0.11
N LYS A 43 3.76 6.93 -0.91
CA LYS A 43 4.65 7.38 -2.00
C LYS A 43 4.27 6.74 -3.33
N GLN A 44 4.64 7.43 -4.40
CA GLN A 44 4.58 6.93 -5.76
C GLN A 44 5.88 7.21 -6.49
N ALA A 45 6.36 6.24 -7.26
CA ALA A 45 7.57 6.35 -8.06
C ALA A 45 7.44 5.56 -9.36
N ILE A 46 8.29 5.87 -10.34
CA ILE A 46 8.48 5.04 -11.53
C ILE A 46 9.93 4.54 -11.50
N ASN A 47 10.13 3.24 -11.62
CA ASN A 47 11.47 2.66 -11.62
C ASN A 47 12.10 2.70 -13.03
N HIS A 48 13.35 2.25 -13.14
CA HIS A 48 14.08 2.19 -14.42
C HIS A 48 13.43 1.26 -15.47
N LYS A 49 12.62 0.28 -15.04
CA LYS A 49 11.84 -0.61 -15.92
C LYS A 49 10.51 0.00 -16.37
N ARG A 50 10.26 1.28 -16.02
CA ARG A 50 8.99 1.98 -16.26
C ARG A 50 7.79 1.30 -15.61
N GLU A 51 7.97 0.68 -14.45
CA GLU A 51 6.89 0.14 -13.62
C GLU A 51 6.44 1.21 -12.61
N LEU A 52 5.15 1.24 -12.27
CA LEU A 52 4.59 2.17 -11.29
C LEU A 52 4.67 1.53 -9.90
N LEU A 53 5.43 2.16 -9.01
CA LEU A 53 5.62 1.74 -7.63
C LEU A 53 4.67 2.55 -6.75
N ILE A 54 3.76 1.86 -6.07
CA ILE A 54 2.79 2.46 -5.14
C ILE A 54 3.10 1.97 -3.74
N THR A 55 3.65 2.84 -2.91
CA THR A 55 3.89 2.57 -1.49
C THR A 55 2.70 3.03 -0.67
N VAL A 56 2.14 2.13 0.13
CA VAL A 56 1.00 2.37 1.03
C VAL A 56 1.29 1.82 2.41
N LEU A 57 0.59 2.34 3.41
CA LEU A 57 0.39 1.67 4.68
C LEU A 57 -0.86 0.79 4.56
N ILE A 58 -0.67 -0.52 4.63
CA ILE A 58 -1.76 -1.50 4.64
C ILE A 58 -2.27 -1.61 6.07
N HIS A 59 -3.55 -1.36 6.29
CA HIS A 59 -4.19 -1.49 7.61
C HIS A 59 -5.05 -2.75 7.63
N ASN A 60 -4.69 -3.73 8.46
CA ASN A 60 -5.56 -4.84 8.82
C ASN A 60 -6.26 -4.53 10.16
N SER A 61 -7.52 -4.10 10.06
CA SER A 61 -8.40 -3.85 11.20
C SER A 61 -9.44 -4.96 11.42
N THR A 62 -9.27 -6.10 10.77
CA THR A 62 -10.13 -7.29 10.92
C THR A 62 -9.68 -8.14 12.12
N GLN A 63 -10.40 -9.22 12.39
CA GLN A 63 -10.03 -10.17 13.46
C GLN A 63 -9.17 -11.34 12.95
N GLU A 64 -8.80 -11.33 11.68
CA GLU A 64 -8.10 -12.41 10.98
C GLU A 64 -6.83 -11.89 10.32
N ASP A 65 -5.84 -12.76 10.18
CA ASP A 65 -4.64 -12.43 9.43
C ASP A 65 -4.96 -12.35 7.94
N PHE A 66 -4.29 -11.43 7.25
CA PHE A 66 -4.55 -11.17 5.84
C PHE A 66 -3.32 -11.46 4.99
N THR A 67 -3.49 -12.20 3.90
CA THR A 67 -2.47 -12.39 2.87
C THR A 67 -3.05 -12.08 1.50
N PHE A 68 -2.20 -11.70 0.56
CA PHE A 68 -2.61 -11.44 -0.82
C PHE A 68 -2.56 -12.75 -1.60
N ASN A 69 -3.71 -13.43 -1.71
CA ASN A 69 -3.85 -14.62 -2.54
C ASN A 69 -4.63 -14.26 -3.81
N GLN A 70 -3.95 -14.16 -4.96
CA GLN A 70 -4.53 -13.75 -6.25
C GLN A 70 -5.43 -12.50 -6.14
N THR A 71 -4.97 -11.53 -5.35
CA THR A 71 -5.76 -10.36 -4.96
C THR A 71 -5.65 -9.28 -6.03
N ASN A 72 -6.79 -8.88 -6.59
CA ASN A 72 -6.85 -7.82 -7.57
C ASN A 72 -6.87 -6.45 -6.89
N LEU A 73 -5.89 -5.62 -7.24
CA LEU A 73 -5.79 -4.25 -6.76
C LEU A 73 -5.79 -3.29 -7.95
N SER A 74 -6.43 -2.14 -7.75
CA SER A 74 -6.34 -1.01 -8.67
C SER A 74 -5.88 0.25 -7.95
N TYR A 75 -5.12 1.05 -8.67
CA TYR A 75 -4.75 2.40 -8.31
C TYR A 75 -5.58 3.37 -9.13
N SER A 76 -6.34 4.26 -8.49
CA SER A 76 -7.12 5.30 -9.17
C SER A 76 -6.71 6.69 -8.73
N LYS A 77 -6.87 7.63 -9.64
CA LYS A 77 -6.74 9.07 -9.39
C LYS A 77 -7.93 9.76 -10.03
N ASN A 78 -8.57 10.70 -9.32
CA ASN A 78 -9.73 11.43 -9.82
C ASN A 78 -10.83 10.52 -10.39
N ASN A 79 -11.08 9.38 -9.73
CA ASN A 79 -12.03 8.33 -10.16
C ASN A 79 -11.68 7.62 -11.48
N GLN A 80 -10.50 7.86 -12.06
CA GLN A 80 -10.00 7.12 -13.21
C GLN A 80 -8.99 6.07 -12.75
N VAL A 81 -9.15 4.83 -13.20
CA VAL A 81 -8.21 3.74 -12.92
C VAL A 81 -6.93 3.97 -13.71
N MET A 82 -5.83 4.17 -13.00
CA MET A 82 -4.51 4.39 -13.58
C MET A 82 -3.77 3.06 -13.78
N ALA A 83 -3.91 2.11 -12.86
CA ALA A 83 -3.22 0.84 -12.92
C ALA A 83 -4.05 -0.25 -12.25
N SER A 84 -3.94 -1.48 -12.75
CA SER A 84 -4.55 -2.66 -12.15
C SER A 84 -3.60 -3.84 -12.26
N SER A 85 -3.52 -4.66 -11.22
CA SER A 85 -2.72 -5.87 -11.22
C SER A 85 -3.23 -6.88 -10.19
N THR A 86 -2.87 -8.15 -10.40
CA THR A 86 -3.17 -9.25 -9.48
C THR A 86 -1.93 -9.58 -8.68
N PHE A 87 -2.04 -9.58 -7.36
CA PHE A 87 -0.93 -9.85 -6.45
C PHE A 87 -1.09 -11.20 -5.75
N TYR A 88 -0.04 -12.01 -5.81
CA TYR A 88 0.13 -13.22 -5.02
C TYR A 88 1.39 -13.06 -4.15
N LEU A 89 1.21 -12.81 -2.85
CA LEU A 89 2.27 -12.51 -1.88
C LEU A 89 2.16 -13.45 -0.67
N PRO A 90 2.37 -14.76 -0.83
CA PRO A 90 2.14 -15.74 0.25
C PRO A 90 3.09 -15.57 1.45
N SER A 91 4.23 -14.91 1.25
CA SER A 91 5.19 -14.59 2.31
C SER A 91 4.86 -13.30 3.07
N LEU A 92 3.86 -12.53 2.61
CA LEU A 92 3.41 -11.32 3.27
C LEU A 92 2.11 -11.61 4.02
N THR A 93 2.22 -11.70 5.34
CA THR A 93 1.07 -11.81 6.24
C THR A 93 0.93 -10.52 7.04
N ILE A 94 -0.20 -9.84 6.88
CA ILE A 94 -0.58 -8.69 7.69
C ILE A 94 -1.43 -9.22 8.84
N GLU A 95 -0.80 -9.41 10.00
CA GLU A 95 -1.51 -9.92 11.19
C GLU A 95 -2.71 -9.04 11.55
N LYS A 96 -3.74 -9.63 12.15
CA LYS A 96 -4.87 -8.89 12.71
C LYS A 96 -4.41 -7.73 13.59
N GLY A 97 -5.02 -6.56 13.44
CA GLY A 97 -4.63 -5.39 14.22
C GLY A 97 -3.27 -4.80 13.84
N THR A 98 -2.72 -5.11 12.66
CA THR A 98 -1.44 -4.57 12.18
C THR A 98 -1.60 -3.57 11.04
N SER A 99 -0.78 -2.53 11.05
CA SER A 99 -0.53 -1.64 9.93
C SER A 99 0.90 -1.86 9.44
N MET A 100 1.10 -2.11 8.14
CA MET A 100 2.41 -2.44 7.58
C MET A 100 2.66 -1.69 6.27
N PRO A 101 3.80 -0.99 6.12
CA PRO A 101 4.14 -0.35 4.86
C PRO A 101 4.52 -1.40 3.83
N TRP A 102 4.05 -1.22 2.60
CA TRP A 102 4.37 -2.11 1.49
C TRP A 102 4.38 -1.34 0.17
N THR A 103 5.22 -1.78 -0.77
CA THR A 103 5.25 -1.23 -2.13
C THR A 103 4.73 -2.27 -3.11
N PHE A 104 3.64 -1.93 -3.79
CA PHE A 104 3.12 -2.69 -4.92
C PHE A 104 3.77 -2.20 -6.21
N ILE A 105 4.23 -3.14 -7.03
CA ILE A 105 4.83 -2.87 -8.34
C ILE A 105 3.79 -3.19 -9.40
N PHE A 106 3.30 -2.17 -10.08
CA PHE A 106 2.37 -2.31 -11.20
C PHE A 106 3.15 -2.36 -12.52
N PRO A 107 3.11 -3.48 -13.25
CA PRO A 107 3.88 -3.64 -14.48
C PRO A 107 3.32 -2.82 -15.66
N SER A 108 2.03 -2.46 -15.59
CA SER A 108 1.34 -1.66 -16.59
C SER A 108 0.45 -0.62 -15.92
N TYR A 109 0.43 0.58 -16.50
CA TYR A 109 -0.41 1.69 -16.07
C TYR A 109 -0.74 2.58 -17.27
N GLN A 110 -1.87 3.27 -17.20
CA GLN A 110 -2.28 4.28 -18.17
C GLN A 110 -1.31 5.45 -18.09
N LYS A 111 -0.63 5.75 -19.20
CA LYS A 111 0.20 6.95 -19.31
C LYS A 111 -0.72 8.17 -19.39
N GLY A 112 -0.84 8.91 -18.31
CA GLY A 112 -1.46 10.23 -18.35
C GLY A 112 -0.60 11.17 -19.21
N ASN A 113 -1.22 11.94 -20.09
CA ASN A 113 -0.53 12.85 -21.03
C ASN A 113 0.21 14.03 -20.37
N ASN A 114 0.32 14.05 -19.04
CA ASN A 114 1.08 14.97 -18.14
C ASN A 114 0.65 14.81 -16.67
N GLU A 115 -0.18 13.80 -16.35
CA GLU A 115 -0.71 13.63 -15.00
C GLU A 115 0.29 12.93 -14.08
N THR A 116 0.50 13.53 -12.90
CA THR A 116 1.23 12.88 -11.81
C THR A 116 0.36 11.73 -11.28
N TYR A 117 0.93 10.59 -10.89
CA TYR A 117 0.17 9.57 -10.15
C TYR A 117 0.04 9.94 -8.66
N LYS A 118 0.36 11.18 -8.26
CA LYS A 118 0.26 11.62 -6.87
C LYS A 118 -1.20 11.69 -6.44
N ASP A 119 -1.42 11.51 -5.14
CA ASP A 119 -2.71 11.65 -4.46
C ASP A 119 -3.79 10.65 -4.89
N GLY A 120 -3.44 9.64 -5.69
CA GLY A 120 -4.32 8.52 -6.00
C GLY A 120 -4.47 7.54 -4.83
N LYS A 121 -5.43 6.64 -4.95
CA LYS A 121 -5.84 5.67 -3.92
C LYS A 121 -5.76 4.25 -4.44
N LEU A 122 -5.32 3.34 -3.57
CA LEU A 122 -5.31 1.91 -3.81
C LEU A 122 -6.59 1.28 -3.24
N PHE A 123 -7.19 0.35 -3.98
CA PHE A 123 -8.40 -0.36 -3.55
C PHE A 123 -8.48 -1.75 -4.18
N PHE A 124 -9.28 -2.63 -3.57
CA PHE A 124 -9.59 -3.95 -4.10
C PHE A 124 -10.59 -3.84 -5.26
N ASN A 125 -10.38 -4.62 -6.31
CA ASN A 125 -11.42 -4.82 -7.33
C ASN A 125 -12.39 -5.87 -6.78
N ASN A 126 -13.65 -5.48 -6.59
CA ASN A 126 -14.74 -6.42 -6.31
C ASN A 126 -15.10 -7.20 -7.57
#